data_AF-A0A0Q4JLF0-F1
#
_entry.id   AF-A0A0Q4JLF0-F1
#
_cell.length_a   1.000
_cell.length_b   1.000
_cell.length_c   1.000
_cell.angle_alpha   90.00
_cell.angle_beta   90.00
_cell.angle_gamma   90.00
#
_symmetry.space_group_name_H-M   'P 1'
#
loop_
_entity.id
_entity.type
_entity.pdbx_description
1 polymer ?
#
loop_
_entity_poly.entity_id
_entity_poly.type
_entity_poly.pdbx_seq_one_letter_code
_entity_poly.pdbx_strand_id
1 'polypeptide(L)'
;MRQGAEQARDAFTEKVVDPAKRAGEAMKETGGKIAEGGATIGKTMIDQAEQNAREAFAAMREAASAKDLTQVMKIQGDYLREQSQRSMTQAREIGEMIMRFGKDAVAPLRGDGPK
;
A
#
# COMPACT_ATOMS: atom_id res chain seq x y z
N MET A 1 45.95 31.14 11.53
CA MET A 1 44.90 31.55 10.56
C MET A 1 44.42 30.38 9.70
N ARG A 2 45.27 29.68 8.93
CA ARG A 2 44.86 28.55 8.06
C ARG A 2 44.18 27.36 8.77
N GLN A 3 44.79 26.81 9.82
CA GLN A 3 44.24 25.66 10.56
C GLN A 3 42.85 25.92 11.19
N GLY A 4 42.60 27.13 11.68
CA GLY A 4 41.30 27.49 12.26
C GLY A 4 40.19 27.57 11.20
N ALA A 5 40.53 28.00 9.99
CA ALA A 5 39.59 28.02 8.85
C ALA A 5 39.30 26.59 8.33
N GLU A 6 40.29 25.70 8.33
CA GLU A 6 40.11 24.29 7.99
C GLU A 6 39.24 23.56 9.02
N GLN A 7 39.51 23.73 10.32
CA GLN A 7 38.66 23.17 11.38
C GLN A 7 37.22 23.68 11.33
N ALA A 8 37.02 24.97 11.04
CA ALA A 8 35.67 25.53 10.91
C ALA A 8 34.93 24.94 9.70
N ARG A 9 35.63 24.71 8.57
CA ARG A 9 35.08 24.08 7.37
C ARG A 9 34.71 22.61 7.62
N ASP A 10 35.56 21.87 8.31
CA ASP A 10 35.34 20.46 8.60
C ASP A 10 34.18 20.29 9.59
N ALA A 11 34.13 21.11 10.65
CA ALA A 11 33.01 21.14 11.58
C ALA A 11 31.69 21.52 10.89
N PHE A 12 31.71 22.49 9.97
CA PHE A 12 30.53 22.84 9.18
C PHE A 12 30.08 21.68 8.27
N THR A 13 31.02 20.99 7.65
CA THR A 13 30.72 19.83 6.79
C THR A 13 30.06 18.71 7.60
N GLU A 14 30.66 18.33 8.72
CA GLU A 14 30.18 17.23 9.57
C GLU A 14 28.86 17.56 10.29
N LYS A 15 28.68 18.80 10.75
CA LYS A 15 27.51 19.19 11.55
C LYS A 15 26.33 19.70 10.74
N VAL A 16 26.56 20.17 9.51
CA VAL A 16 25.52 20.82 8.70
C VAL A 16 25.35 20.12 7.36
N VAL A 17 26.43 19.94 6.60
CA VAL A 17 26.33 19.41 5.22
C VAL A 17 25.96 17.93 5.22
N ASP A 18 26.65 17.10 6.02
CA ASP A 18 26.42 15.66 6.03
C ASP A 18 25.04 15.26 6.60
N PRO A 19 24.53 15.89 7.69
CA PRO A 19 23.17 15.67 8.14
C PRO A 19 22.13 16.14 7.13
N ALA A 20 22.36 17.29 6.46
CA ALA A 20 21.45 17.79 5.43
C ALA A 20 21.39 16.86 4.20
N LYS A 21 22.53 16.32 3.77
CA LYS A 21 22.59 15.32 2.69
C LYS A 21 21.83 14.05 3.07
N ARG A 22 22.09 13.49 4.27
CA ARG A 22 21.38 12.30 4.77
C ARG A 22 19.87 12.52 4.87
N ALA A 23 19.45 13.68 5.35
CA ALA A 23 18.02 14.04 5.40
C ALA A 23 17.40 14.13 4.00
N GLY A 24 18.12 14.69 3.01
CA GLY A 24 17.67 14.75 1.62
C GLY A 24 17.56 13.38 0.95
N GLU A 25 18.53 12.49 1.20
CA GLU A 25 18.50 11.10 0.72
C GLU A 25 17.34 10.32 1.35
N ALA A 26 17.14 10.44 2.67
CA ALA A 26 16.01 9.84 3.37
C ALA A 26 14.66 10.35 2.84
N MET A 27 14.51 11.66 2.58
CA MET A 27 13.30 12.21 1.94
C MET A 27 13.06 11.63 0.55
N LYS A 28 14.11 11.50 -0.28
CA LYS A 28 13.99 10.94 -1.63
C LYS A 28 13.55 9.47 -1.59
N GLU A 29 14.13 8.68 -0.68
CA GLU A 29 13.73 7.28 -0.47
C GLU A 29 12.28 7.17 0.01
N THR A 30 11.88 8.01 0.97
CA THR A 30 10.49 8.09 1.46
C THR A 30 9.53 8.41 0.32
N GLY A 31 9.85 9.40 -0.50
CA GLY A 31 9.03 9.82 -1.64
C GLY A 31 8.84 8.68 -2.66
N GLY A 32 9.91 7.91 -2.93
CA GLY A 32 9.84 6.71 -3.76
C GLY A 32 8.89 5.65 -3.19
N LYS A 33 9.08 5.29 -1.91
CA LYS A 33 8.23 4.30 -1.23
C LYS A 33 6.76 4.72 -1.14
N ILE A 34 6.49 6.01 -0.94
CA ILE A 34 5.12 6.54 -0.93
C ILE A 34 4.47 6.40 -2.31
N ALA A 35 5.19 6.75 -3.38
CA ALA A 35 4.69 6.63 -4.75
C ALA A 35 4.41 5.16 -5.13
N GLU A 36 5.34 4.26 -4.81
CA GLU A 36 5.19 2.82 -5.04
C GLU A 36 4.04 2.21 -4.21
N GLY A 37 3.94 2.60 -2.93
CA GLY A 37 2.86 2.15 -2.04
C GLY A 37 1.48 2.60 -2.53
N GLY A 38 1.36 3.86 -2.97
CA GLY A 38 0.12 4.39 -3.55
C GLY A 38 -0.29 3.66 -4.84
N ALA A 39 0.67 3.42 -5.73
CA ALA A 39 0.43 2.66 -6.97
C ALA A 39 0.00 1.21 -6.69
N THR A 40 0.62 0.57 -5.69
CA THR A 40 0.30 -0.80 -5.29
C THR A 40 -1.12 -0.89 -4.73
N ILE A 41 -1.49 0.00 -3.79
CA ILE A 41 -2.84 0.06 -3.23
C ILE A 41 -3.88 0.28 -4.34
N GLY A 42 -3.63 1.23 -5.23
CA GLY A 42 -4.53 1.53 -6.35
C GLY A 42 -4.73 0.34 -7.28
N LYS A 43 -3.64 -0.37 -7.62
CA LYS A 43 -3.71 -1.60 -8.42
C LYS A 43 -4.54 -2.68 -7.73
N THR A 44 -4.27 -2.97 -6.45
CA THR A 44 -5.02 -3.99 -5.71
C THR A 44 -6.51 -3.65 -5.64
N MET A 45 -6.87 -2.38 -5.46
CA MET A 45 -8.28 -1.97 -5.48
C MET A 45 -8.95 -2.23 -6.84
N ILE A 46 -8.25 -1.96 -7.94
CA ILE A 46 -8.74 -2.24 -9.30
C ILE A 46 -8.92 -3.74 -9.51
N ASP A 47 -7.93 -4.55 -9.12
CA ASP A 47 -7.98 -6.01 -9.25
C ASP A 47 -9.18 -6.58 -8.45
N GLN A 48 -9.42 -6.08 -7.24
CA GLN A 48 -10.58 -6.45 -6.42
C GLN A 48 -11.91 -6.03 -7.05
N ALA A 49 -11.98 -4.84 -7.65
CA ALA A 49 -13.17 -4.39 -8.37
C ALA A 49 -13.47 -5.26 -9.59
N GLU A 50 -12.45 -5.62 -10.38
CA GLU A 50 -12.59 -6.51 -11.53
C GLU A 50 -13.06 -7.91 -11.10
N GLN A 51 -12.48 -8.45 -10.01
CA GLN A 51 -12.91 -9.72 -9.45
C GLN A 51 -14.38 -9.66 -9.00
N ASN A 52 -14.76 -8.64 -8.23
CA ASN A 52 -16.14 -8.48 -7.75
C ASN A 52 -17.15 -8.38 -8.92
N ALA A 53 -16.78 -7.67 -9.99
CA ALA A 53 -17.61 -7.57 -11.20
C ALA A 53 -17.76 -8.93 -11.90
N ARG A 54 -16.66 -9.66 -12.14
CA ARG A 54 -16.70 -10.98 -12.77
C ARG A 54 -17.61 -11.95 -12.02
N GLU A 55 -17.51 -11.96 -10.71
CA GLU A 55 -18.27 -12.85 -9.83
C GLU A 55 -19.75 -12.49 -9.78
N ALA A 56 -20.07 -11.19 -9.74
CA ALA A 56 -21.45 -10.73 -9.86
C ALA A 56 -22.07 -11.13 -11.21
N PHE A 57 -21.33 -10.98 -12.31
CA PHE A 57 -21.77 -11.41 -13.64
C PHE A 57 -21.95 -12.93 -13.73
N ALA A 58 -21.07 -13.71 -13.11
CA ALA A 58 -21.21 -15.16 -13.04
C ALA A 58 -22.49 -15.56 -12.31
N ALA A 59 -22.76 -14.99 -11.13
CA ALA A 59 -23.97 -15.26 -10.37
C ALA A 59 -25.23 -14.81 -11.12
N MET A 60 -25.21 -13.65 -11.79
CA MET A 60 -26.33 -13.19 -12.63
C MET A 60 -26.59 -14.13 -13.80
N ARG A 61 -25.54 -14.63 -14.47
CA ARG A 61 -25.67 -15.58 -15.58
C ARG A 61 -26.25 -16.91 -15.09
N GLU A 62 -25.80 -17.40 -13.93
CA GLU A 62 -26.33 -18.62 -13.34
C GLU A 62 -27.80 -18.45 -12.97
N ALA A 63 -28.16 -17.33 -12.32
CA ALA A 63 -29.54 -17.00 -11.96
C ALA A 63 -30.45 -16.89 -13.19
N ALA A 64 -29.97 -16.30 -14.29
CA ALA A 64 -30.72 -16.23 -15.55
C ALA A 64 -30.97 -17.60 -16.19
N SER A 65 -30.14 -18.61 -15.87
CA SER A 65 -30.31 -19.99 -16.34
C SER A 65 -31.12 -20.89 -15.39
N ALA A 66 -31.53 -20.36 -14.24
CA ALA A 66 -32.26 -21.10 -13.21
C ALA A 66 -33.67 -21.47 -13.68
N LYS A 67 -34.12 -22.69 -13.32
CA LYS A 67 -35.42 -23.21 -13.74
C LYS A 67 -36.58 -22.75 -12.85
N ASP A 68 -36.27 -22.32 -11.63
CA ASP A 68 -37.24 -21.95 -10.61
C ASP A 68 -36.65 -20.95 -9.60
N LEU A 69 -37.53 -20.35 -8.80
CA LEU A 69 -37.16 -19.36 -7.79
C LEU A 69 -36.28 -19.94 -6.68
N THR A 70 -36.44 -21.23 -6.35
CA THR A 70 -35.62 -21.90 -5.32
C THR A 70 -34.16 -21.95 -5.75
N GLN A 71 -33.89 -22.24 -7.03
CA GLN A 71 -32.55 -22.20 -7.61
C GLN A 71 -31.96 -20.78 -7.60
N VAL A 72 -32.74 -19.76 -7.95
CA VAL A 72 -32.29 -18.35 -7.86
C VAL A 72 -31.90 -17.97 -6.44
N MET A 73 -32.74 -18.33 -5.45
CA MET A 73 -32.47 -18.07 -4.03
C MET A 73 -31.19 -18.78 -3.54
N LYS A 74 -30.95 -20.01 -4.00
CA LYS A 74 -29.71 -20.72 -3.71
C LYS A 74 -28.49 -19.97 -4.29
N ILE A 75 -28.56 -19.57 -5.56
CA ILE A 75 -27.47 -18.85 -6.24
C ILE A 75 -27.16 -17.53 -5.53
N GLN A 76 -28.20 -16.76 -5.16
CA GLN A 76 -28.02 -15.52 -4.40
C GLN A 76 -27.41 -15.78 -3.01
N GLY A 77 -27.84 -16.83 -2.32
CA GLY A 77 -27.30 -17.20 -1.02
C GLY A 77 -25.83 -17.61 -1.09
N ASP A 78 -25.47 -18.40 -2.08
CA ASP A 78 -24.09 -18.83 -2.34
C ASP A 78 -23.21 -17.62 -2.68
N TYR A 79 -23.67 -16.74 -3.59
CA TYR A 79 -22.97 -15.49 -3.92
C TYR A 79 -22.76 -14.59 -2.70
N LEU A 80 -23.77 -14.40 -1.84
CA LEU A 80 -23.63 -13.57 -0.64
C LEU A 80 -22.61 -14.15 0.34
N ARG A 81 -22.61 -15.48 0.52
CA ARG A 81 -21.65 -16.17 1.38
C ARG A 81 -20.22 -16.00 0.87
N GLU A 82 -20.00 -16.24 -0.42
CA GLU A 82 -18.70 -16.10 -1.06
C GLU A 82 -18.23 -14.65 -1.08
N GLN A 83 -19.12 -13.71 -1.42
CA GLN A 83 -18.82 -12.28 -1.41
C GLN A 83 -18.45 -11.79 -0.01
N SER A 84 -19.10 -12.29 1.04
CA SER A 84 -18.73 -11.97 2.43
C SER A 84 -17.33 -12.47 2.77
N GLN A 85 -16.97 -13.70 2.37
CA GLN A 85 -15.63 -14.25 2.60
C GLN A 85 -14.56 -13.44 1.84
N ARG A 86 -14.82 -13.13 0.56
CA ARG A 86 -13.93 -12.29 -0.26
C ARG A 86 -13.75 -10.91 0.36
N SER A 87 -14.83 -10.26 0.79
CA SER A 87 -14.79 -8.92 1.38
C SER A 87 -13.92 -8.88 2.64
N MET A 88 -13.97 -9.94 3.47
CA MET A 88 -13.11 -10.05 4.65
C MET A 88 -11.63 -10.21 4.30
N THR A 89 -11.32 -11.00 3.27
CA THR A 89 -9.95 -11.13 2.76
C THR A 89 -9.44 -9.82 2.18
N GLN A 90 -10.24 -9.17 1.33
CA GLN A 90 -9.94 -7.88 0.71
C GLN A 90 -9.68 -6.80 1.78
N ALA A 91 -10.51 -6.74 2.82
CA ALA A 91 -10.33 -5.80 3.93
C ALA A 91 -9.04 -6.05 4.73
N ARG A 92 -8.67 -7.31 4.97
CA ARG A 92 -7.40 -7.66 5.63
C ARG A 92 -6.20 -7.24 4.80
N GLU A 93 -6.23 -7.54 3.50
CA GLU A 93 -5.16 -7.19 2.56
C GLU A 93 -4.96 -5.68 2.49
N ILE A 94 -6.05 -4.91 2.34
CA ILE A 94 -5.99 -3.45 2.34
C ILE A 94 -5.46 -2.92 3.67
N GLY A 95 -5.92 -3.48 4.80
CA GLY A 95 -5.43 -3.11 6.13
C GLY A 95 -3.93 -3.35 6.29
N GLU A 96 -3.41 -4.48 5.81
CA GLU A 96 -1.97 -4.76 5.80
C GLU A 96 -1.19 -3.78 4.93
N MET A 97 -1.69 -3.44 3.74
CA MET A 97 -1.05 -2.46 2.86
C MET A 97 -1.00 -1.07 3.50
N ILE A 98 -2.08 -0.61 4.14
CA ILE A 98 -2.11 0.68 4.86
C ILE A 98 -1.10 0.67 6.01
N MET A 99 -1.02 -0.43 6.77
CA MET A 99 -0.05 -0.56 7.87
C MET A 99 1.40 -0.54 7.36
N ARG A 100 1.68 -1.18 6.22
CA ARG A 100 3.01 -1.15 5.57
C ARG A 100 3.35 0.26 5.10
N PHE A 101 2.42 0.91 4.39
CA PHE A 101 2.57 2.31 3.97
C PHE A 101 2.89 3.24 5.14
N GLY A 102 2.13 3.13 6.24
CA GLY A 102 2.37 3.92 7.44
C GLY A 102 3.76 3.67 8.06
N LYS A 103 4.24 2.42 8.06
CA LYS A 103 5.61 2.09 8.51
C LYS A 103 6.66 2.68 7.58
N ASP A 104 6.50 2.56 6.27
CA ASP A 104 7.46 3.03 5.28
C ASP A 104 7.58 4.56 5.27
N ALA A 105 6.48 5.27 5.54
CA ALA A 105 6.46 6.73 5.65
C ALA A 105 7.21 7.27 6.89
N VAL A 106 7.30 6.49 7.98
CA VAL A 106 7.93 6.93 9.25
C VAL A 106 9.30 6.30 9.51
N ALA A 107 9.66 5.20 8.84
CA ALA A 107 10.96 4.55 8.95
C ALA A 107 12.16 5.51 8.78
N PRO A 108 12.20 6.39 7.76
CA PRO A 108 13.31 7.33 7.59
C PRO A 108 13.41 8.41 8.69
N LEU A 109 12.32 8.68 9.42
CA LEU A 109 12.31 9.62 10.55
C LEU A 109 12.84 8.99 11.85
N ARG A 110 12.87 7.65 11.95
CA ARG A 110 13.37 6.94 13.15
C ARG A 110 14.88 6.68 13.13
N GLY A 111 15.57 6.99 12.03
CA GLY A 111 17.02 6.85 11.92
C GLY A 111 17.50 5.42 11.60
N ASP A 112 16.61 4.51 11.20
CA ASP A 112 16.94 3.14 10.79
C ASP A 112 17.39 3.08 9.31
N GLY A 113 18.28 3.99 8.88
CA GLY A 113 18.99 3.87 7.60
C GLY A 113 19.92 2.65 7.61
N PRO A 114 20.25 2.06 6.45
CA PRO A 114 20.98 0.79 6.39
C PRO A 114 22.31 0.88 7.14
N LYS A 115 22.59 -0.16 7.95
CA LYS A 115 23.90 -0.37 8.58
C LYS A 115 25.01 -0.54 7.55
#